data_AF-E4X5P0-F1
#
_entry.id   AF-E4X5P0-F1
#
_cell.length_a   1.000
_cell.length_b   1.000
_cell.length_c   1.000
_cell.angle_alpha   90.00
_cell.angle_beta   90.00
_cell.angle_gamma   90.00
#
_symmetry.space_group_name_H-M   'P 1'
#
loop_
_entity.id
_entity.type
_entity.pdbx_description
1 polymer ?
#
loop_
_entity_poly.entity_id
_entity_poly.type
_entity_poly.pdbx_seq_one_letter_code
_entity_poly.pdbx_strand_id
1 'polypeptide(L)'
;MGSGPSKCKSKETYEVEHESRKSTEEKASAPPPTETLTADRVITGKPAVHCYGCEVKFLPEICQTCIKKFWQLSSLHNDYLWNNYHKSQDSITKLQPQVNIVGEISNLVRQTRNELDKNFVSAIEGFSGAFGWFQGNPDPKAAKSFVIEFKNSGMYFWNRIRINDLDENQKIEIRKIKEEIDKIFRQLMEYSSSENQPASNEEPKAPKKVVEKEPVKKLEGKKWTIENAKGNWELQVEMDQRIHIISSTGGGSIKGKCNSISVDSCKKFNFELDSVVSQVEIINCSKVGGQVKNICPCLTIDSSSDVKFYVSKQSKNIEVVVSRAKDSMLLIEEKDDFAEYPIPEQFKIKYENKKLDVKHVDHI
;
A
#
# COMPACT_ATOMS: atom_id res chain seq x y z
N MET A 1 -10.43 -35.82 67.62
CA MET A 1 -9.84 -37.11 67.18
C MET A 1 -10.31 -37.34 65.74
N GLY A 2 -9.50 -37.51 64.70
CA GLY A 2 -8.06 -37.66 64.61
C GLY A 2 -7.52 -37.00 63.34
N SER A 3 -6.26 -36.60 63.46
CA SER A 3 -5.34 -36.12 62.44
C SER A 3 -4.71 -37.31 61.70
N GLY A 4 -4.58 -37.22 60.38
CA GLY A 4 -3.81 -38.15 59.56
C GLY A 4 -3.40 -37.49 58.23
N PRO A 5 -2.10 -37.40 57.89
CA PRO A 5 -1.58 -36.63 56.74
C PRO A 5 -1.36 -37.52 55.51
N SER A 6 -1.31 -36.95 54.29
CA SER A 6 -0.60 -37.62 53.18
C SER A 6 -0.19 -36.71 52.02
N LYS A 7 1.14 -36.54 51.94
CA LYS A 7 2.03 -36.62 50.77
C LYS A 7 1.97 -35.53 49.70
N CYS A 8 2.88 -34.56 49.88
CA CYS A 8 3.68 -33.91 48.85
C CYS A 8 4.28 -34.95 47.88
N LYS A 9 4.17 -34.71 46.57
CA LYS A 9 4.99 -35.37 45.53
C LYS A 9 6.03 -34.37 45.03
N SER A 10 7.27 -34.85 44.96
CA SER A 10 8.49 -34.17 44.53
C SER A 10 8.70 -34.22 43.01
N LYS A 11 9.31 -33.14 42.51
CA LYS A 11 10.21 -32.94 41.35
C LYS A 11 10.27 -34.01 40.26
N GLU A 12 10.16 -33.55 39.01
CA GLU A 12 11.06 -33.95 37.91
C GLU A 12 11.49 -32.70 37.12
N THR A 13 12.80 -32.48 37.12
CA THR A 13 13.53 -31.45 36.35
C THR A 13 14.15 -32.18 35.19
N TYR A 14 13.87 -31.76 33.95
CA TYR A 14 14.50 -32.34 32.77
C TYR A 14 15.79 -31.56 32.46
N GLU A 15 16.94 -32.22 32.69
CA GLU A 15 18.24 -31.84 32.11
C GLU A 15 18.28 -32.32 30.65
N VAL A 16 18.70 -31.45 29.73
CA VAL A 16 19.00 -31.83 28.34
C VAL A 16 20.52 -31.78 28.19
N GLU A 17 21.11 -32.95 27.96
CA GLU A 17 22.53 -33.15 27.71
C GLU A 17 22.94 -32.54 26.35
N HIS A 18 24.04 -31.78 26.34
CA HIS A 18 24.70 -31.29 25.15
C HIS A 18 25.68 -32.33 24.62
N GLU A 19 25.34 -33.02 23.53
CA GLU A 19 26.29 -33.87 22.79
C GLU A 19 27.15 -33.04 21.83
N SER A 20 28.44 -32.93 22.15
CA SER A 20 29.50 -32.40 21.29
C SER A 20 29.93 -33.43 20.25
N ARG A 21 29.75 -33.14 18.94
CA ARG A 21 30.30 -33.97 17.85
C ARG A 21 31.74 -33.58 17.53
N LYS A 22 32.62 -34.58 17.61
CA LYS A 22 34.04 -34.55 17.21
C LYS A 22 34.19 -34.53 15.69
N SER A 23 35.23 -33.82 15.26
CA SER A 23 35.82 -33.75 13.93
C SER A 23 36.50 -35.07 13.51
N THR A 24 36.38 -35.43 12.23
CA THR A 24 37.30 -36.36 11.55
C THR A 24 37.85 -35.70 10.29
N GLU A 25 39.17 -35.61 10.23
CA GLU A 25 39.98 -35.14 9.12
C GLU A 25 40.02 -36.18 7.99
N GLU A 26 39.89 -35.74 6.74
CA GLU A 26 40.27 -36.53 5.57
C GLU A 26 41.11 -35.68 4.60
N LYS A 27 42.11 -36.32 4.01
CA LYS A 27 43.34 -35.77 3.43
C LYS A 27 43.15 -34.92 2.17
N ALA A 28 43.97 -33.88 2.08
CA ALA A 28 44.12 -32.98 0.93
C ALA A 28 44.79 -33.68 -0.28
N SER A 29 44.25 -33.42 -1.48
CA SER A 29 44.95 -33.56 -2.76
C SER A 29 44.87 -32.22 -3.51
N ALA A 30 45.98 -31.80 -4.10
CA ALA A 30 46.17 -30.49 -4.71
C ALA A 30 45.32 -30.27 -5.97
N PRO A 31 44.84 -29.03 -6.24
CA PRO A 31 44.10 -28.72 -7.46
C PRO A 31 45.04 -28.45 -8.66
N PRO A 32 44.63 -28.81 -9.90
CA PRO A 32 45.33 -28.45 -11.14
C PRO A 32 45.02 -26.99 -11.57
N PRO A 33 45.75 -26.43 -12.56
CA PRO A 33 46.06 -25.00 -12.61
C PRO A 33 44.95 -24.13 -13.22
N THR A 34 44.97 -22.89 -12.76
CA THR A 34 44.09 -21.76 -13.07
C THR A 34 44.00 -21.43 -14.56
N GLU A 35 42.81 -21.56 -15.14
CA GLU A 35 42.39 -20.75 -16.29
C GLU A 35 41.47 -19.63 -15.79
N THR A 36 41.89 -18.40 -16.07
CA THR A 36 41.19 -17.15 -15.77
C THR A 36 39.83 -17.10 -16.47
N LEU A 37 38.75 -17.33 -15.72
CA LEU A 37 37.40 -16.93 -16.09
C LEU A 37 37.09 -15.60 -15.41
N THR A 38 36.72 -14.62 -16.22
CA THR A 38 36.22 -13.31 -15.82
C THR A 38 35.07 -13.48 -14.83
N ALA A 39 35.18 -12.81 -13.68
CA ALA A 39 34.23 -12.87 -12.59
C ALA A 39 32.86 -12.31 -13.00
N ASP A 40 31.91 -13.19 -13.33
CA ASP A 40 30.49 -12.84 -13.25
C ASP A 40 30.11 -12.75 -11.78
N ARG A 41 29.83 -11.52 -11.34
CA ARG A 41 29.37 -11.22 -9.99
C ARG A 41 28.10 -12.00 -9.68
N VAL A 42 28.18 -12.81 -8.63
CA VAL A 42 27.04 -13.32 -7.87
C VAL A 42 26.14 -12.15 -7.47
N ILE A 43 24.90 -12.12 -7.94
CA ILE A 43 23.87 -11.16 -7.47
C ILE A 43 23.04 -11.84 -6.38
N THR A 44 23.46 -11.67 -5.14
CA THR A 44 22.64 -11.89 -3.95
C THR A 44 21.56 -10.80 -3.87
N GLY A 45 20.27 -11.16 -3.74
CA GLY A 45 19.25 -10.14 -3.40
C GLY A 45 17.81 -10.31 -3.89
N LYS A 46 17.40 -11.43 -4.52
CA LYS A 46 15.97 -11.63 -4.87
C LYS A 46 15.13 -11.49 -3.60
N PRO A 47 14.19 -10.52 -3.49
CA PRO A 47 13.21 -10.55 -2.42
C PRO A 47 12.48 -11.87 -2.64
N ALA A 48 12.70 -12.79 -1.72
CA ALA A 48 11.88 -13.96 -1.66
C ALA A 48 10.46 -13.42 -1.48
N VAL A 49 9.65 -13.49 -2.54
CA VAL A 49 8.22 -13.68 -2.33
C VAL A 49 8.16 -15.06 -1.71
N HIS A 50 8.35 -15.11 -0.39
CA HIS A 50 7.97 -16.27 0.39
C HIS A 50 6.47 -16.35 0.20
N CYS A 51 6.04 -17.09 -0.81
CA CYS A 51 4.70 -17.60 -0.90
C CYS A 51 4.53 -18.45 0.37
N TYR A 52 4.01 -17.85 1.43
CA TYR A 52 3.57 -18.63 2.58
C TYR A 52 2.43 -19.48 2.06
N GLY A 53 2.71 -20.78 1.88
CA GLY A 53 1.79 -21.81 1.41
C GLY A 53 0.61 -21.97 2.37
N CYS A 54 -0.24 -20.95 2.45
CA CYS A 54 -1.49 -20.99 3.17
C CYS A 54 -2.43 -21.87 2.37
N GLU A 55 -2.65 -23.08 2.87
CA GLU A 55 -3.58 -24.04 2.28
C GLU A 55 -4.98 -23.78 2.84
N VAL A 56 -5.99 -23.63 1.98
CA VAL A 56 -7.41 -23.53 2.38
C VAL A 56 -8.07 -24.91 2.41
N LYS A 57 -7.54 -25.83 3.22
CA LYS A 57 -8.02 -27.23 3.22
C LYS A 57 -9.50 -27.39 3.53
N PHE A 58 -10.06 -26.45 4.29
CA PHE A 58 -11.48 -26.42 4.64
C PHE A 58 -12.38 -25.89 3.52
N LEU A 59 -11.83 -25.23 2.49
CA LEU A 59 -12.59 -24.83 1.31
C LEU A 59 -12.63 -25.96 0.28
N PRO A 60 -13.62 -25.97 -0.62
CA PRO A 60 -13.69 -26.95 -1.69
C PRO A 60 -12.44 -26.96 -2.58
N GLU A 61 -12.18 -28.11 -3.19
CA GLU A 61 -10.97 -28.37 -3.99
C GLU A 61 -10.78 -27.34 -5.13
N ILE A 62 -11.87 -26.82 -5.67
CA ILE A 62 -11.84 -25.77 -6.69
C ILE A 62 -11.24 -24.46 -6.16
N CYS A 63 -11.56 -24.05 -4.92
CA CYS A 63 -10.99 -22.89 -4.26
C CYS A 63 -9.50 -23.10 -3.96
N GLN A 64 -9.16 -24.30 -3.47
CA GLN A 64 -7.77 -24.68 -3.21
C GLN A 64 -6.91 -24.64 -4.47
N THR A 65 -7.43 -25.16 -5.58
CA THR A 65 -6.75 -25.13 -6.88
C THR A 65 -6.62 -23.69 -7.39
N CYS A 66 -7.68 -22.89 -7.27
CA CYS A 66 -7.70 -21.50 -7.71
C CYS A 66 -6.66 -20.65 -6.97
N ILE A 67 -6.59 -20.73 -5.64
CA ILE A 67 -5.59 -19.95 -4.87
C ILE A 67 -4.16 -20.43 -5.14
N LYS A 68 -3.93 -21.74 -5.32
CA LYS A 68 -2.62 -22.27 -5.72
C LYS A 68 -2.15 -21.70 -7.06
N LYS A 69 -3.05 -21.59 -8.04
CA LYS A 69 -2.77 -20.95 -9.34
C LYS A 69 -2.45 -19.47 -9.18
N PHE A 70 -3.17 -18.74 -8.32
CA PHE A 70 -2.86 -17.34 -8.02
C PHE A 70 -1.47 -17.15 -7.41
N TRP A 71 -1.06 -18.02 -6.48
CA TRP A 71 0.30 -18.00 -5.93
C TRP A 71 1.36 -18.28 -6.99
N GLN A 72 1.09 -19.24 -7.88
CA GLN A 72 1.98 -19.55 -9.01
C GLN A 72 2.09 -18.34 -9.96
N LEU A 73 0.97 -17.70 -10.29
CA LEU A 73 0.93 -16.48 -11.10
C LEU A 73 1.79 -15.39 -10.49
N SER A 74 1.60 -15.11 -9.19
CA SER A 74 2.38 -14.09 -8.47
C SER A 74 3.87 -14.40 -8.47
N SER A 75 4.26 -15.66 -8.26
CA SER A 75 5.67 -16.08 -8.28
C SER A 75 6.30 -15.88 -9.66
N LEU A 76 5.65 -16.36 -10.72
CA LEU A 76 6.13 -16.19 -12.09
C LEU A 76 6.20 -14.72 -12.50
N HIS A 77 5.27 -13.92 -12.00
CA HIS A 77 5.27 -12.49 -12.26
C HIS A 77 6.42 -11.76 -11.54
N ASN A 78 6.69 -12.12 -10.29
CA ASN A 78 7.85 -11.60 -9.58
C ASN A 78 9.16 -11.96 -10.29
N ASP A 79 9.27 -13.19 -10.81
CA ASP A 79 10.43 -13.61 -11.60
C ASP A 79 10.56 -12.83 -12.90
N TYR A 80 9.44 -12.54 -13.56
CA TYR A 80 9.39 -11.72 -14.75
C TYR A 80 9.88 -10.29 -14.51
N LEU A 81 9.50 -9.71 -13.36
CA LEU A 81 9.95 -8.39 -12.93
C LEU A 81 11.42 -8.37 -12.53
N TRP A 82 11.83 -9.31 -11.68
CA TRP A 82 13.18 -9.42 -11.14
C TRP A 82 14.24 -9.56 -12.22
N ASN A 83 13.95 -10.39 -13.22
CA ASN A 83 14.85 -10.62 -14.35
C ASN A 83 14.75 -9.53 -15.44
N ASN A 84 14.00 -8.45 -15.20
CA ASN A 84 13.77 -7.36 -16.16
C ASN A 84 13.24 -7.83 -17.52
N TYR A 85 12.50 -8.95 -17.58
CA TYR A 85 11.99 -9.47 -18.86
C TYR A 85 11.00 -8.52 -19.55
N HIS A 86 10.32 -7.66 -18.78
CA HIS A 86 9.51 -6.56 -19.31
C HIS A 86 10.28 -5.56 -20.18
N LYS A 87 11.62 -5.51 -20.08
CA LYS A 87 12.50 -4.67 -20.91
C LYS A 87 13.17 -5.44 -22.05
N SER A 88 13.03 -6.77 -22.09
CA SER A 88 13.62 -7.61 -23.14
C SER A 88 12.78 -7.60 -24.42
N GLN A 89 13.43 -7.87 -25.55
CA GLN A 89 12.76 -8.05 -26.85
C GLN A 89 11.72 -9.19 -26.81
N ASP A 90 11.95 -10.21 -25.97
CA ASP A 90 11.07 -11.38 -25.81
C ASP A 90 10.03 -11.21 -24.69
N SER A 91 9.76 -9.97 -24.25
CA SER A 91 8.89 -9.66 -23.11
C SER A 91 7.52 -10.33 -23.18
N ILE A 92 6.91 -10.39 -24.37
CA ILE A 92 5.60 -11.02 -24.62
C ILE A 92 5.70 -12.54 -24.42
N THR A 93 6.71 -13.17 -25.03
CA THR A 93 6.95 -14.62 -24.92
C THR A 93 7.20 -15.03 -23.47
N LYS A 94 7.96 -14.22 -22.72
CA LYS A 94 8.26 -14.45 -21.29
C LYS A 94 7.06 -14.23 -20.37
N LEU A 95 6.01 -13.56 -20.85
CA LEU A 95 4.75 -13.33 -20.12
C LEU A 95 3.70 -14.43 -20.39
N GLN A 96 3.90 -15.27 -21.41
CA GLN A 96 2.94 -16.31 -21.81
C GLN A 96 2.53 -17.28 -20.68
N PRO A 97 3.44 -17.75 -19.81
CA PRO A 97 3.07 -18.61 -18.68
C PRO A 97 2.03 -17.97 -17.74
N GLN A 98 2.15 -16.66 -17.48
CA GLN A 98 1.25 -15.89 -16.64
C GLN A 98 -0.13 -15.78 -17.29
N VAL A 99 -0.18 -15.52 -18.60
CA VAL A 99 -1.42 -15.47 -19.39
C VAL A 99 -2.18 -16.80 -19.32
N ASN A 100 -1.46 -17.91 -19.45
CA ASN A 100 -2.06 -19.25 -19.38
C ASN A 100 -2.72 -19.48 -18.01
N ILE A 101 -2.03 -19.12 -16.91
CA ILE A 101 -2.58 -19.27 -15.56
C ILE A 101 -3.81 -18.39 -15.35
N VAL A 102 -3.82 -17.15 -15.85
CA VAL A 102 -5.02 -16.30 -15.81
C VAL A 102 -6.20 -16.98 -16.51
N GLY A 103 -5.98 -17.56 -17.69
CA GLY A 103 -7.00 -18.35 -18.40
C GLY A 103 -7.48 -19.58 -17.62
N GLU A 104 -6.58 -20.29 -16.94
CA GLU A 104 -6.93 -21.42 -16.08
C GLU A 104 -7.78 -20.98 -14.86
N ILE A 105 -7.47 -19.84 -14.25
CA ILE A 105 -8.28 -19.27 -13.16
C ILE A 105 -9.68 -18.93 -13.66
N SER A 106 -9.82 -18.26 -14.80
CA SER A 106 -11.13 -17.98 -15.40
C SER A 106 -11.92 -19.26 -15.74
N ASN A 107 -11.24 -20.35 -16.13
CA ASN A 107 -11.89 -21.65 -16.34
C ASN A 107 -12.38 -22.29 -15.04
N LEU A 108 -11.69 -22.09 -13.92
CA LEU A 108 -12.14 -22.56 -12.60
C LEU A 108 -13.39 -21.79 -12.14
N VAL A 109 -13.45 -20.48 -12.37
CA VAL A 109 -14.63 -19.66 -12.01
C VAL A 109 -15.90 -20.21 -12.66
N ARG A 110 -15.81 -20.60 -13.94
CA ARG A 110 -16.93 -21.18 -14.71
C ARG A 110 -17.41 -22.53 -14.18
N GLN A 111 -16.57 -23.24 -13.42
CA GLN A 111 -16.86 -24.57 -12.87
C GLN A 111 -17.42 -24.51 -11.44
N THR A 112 -17.53 -23.31 -10.84
CA THR A 112 -18.06 -23.15 -9.48
C THR A 112 -19.54 -23.52 -9.39
N ARG A 113 -19.92 -24.20 -8.30
CA ARG A 113 -21.26 -24.81 -8.14
C ARG A 113 -22.10 -24.17 -7.04
N ASN A 114 -21.49 -23.52 -6.05
CA ASN A 114 -22.17 -22.89 -4.92
C ASN A 114 -21.64 -21.46 -4.68
N GLU A 115 -22.36 -20.70 -3.85
CA GLU A 115 -22.04 -19.28 -3.59
C GLU A 115 -20.69 -19.07 -2.88
N LEU A 116 -20.30 -19.99 -1.98
CA LEU A 116 -19.04 -19.91 -1.25
C LEU A 116 -17.85 -20.03 -2.22
N ASP A 117 -17.90 -21.03 -3.08
CA ASP A 117 -16.90 -21.27 -4.13
C ASP A 117 -16.86 -20.11 -5.10
N LYS A 118 -18.03 -19.64 -5.53
CA LYS A 118 -18.17 -18.56 -6.50
C LYS A 118 -17.57 -17.27 -5.99
N ASN A 119 -17.88 -16.84 -4.77
CA ASN A 119 -17.32 -15.61 -4.22
C ASN A 119 -15.81 -15.71 -4.00
N PHE A 120 -15.30 -16.83 -3.50
CA PHE A 120 -13.86 -17.01 -3.31
C PHE A 120 -13.13 -17.01 -4.66
N VAL A 121 -13.55 -17.84 -5.60
CA VAL A 121 -12.89 -18.00 -6.90
C VAL A 121 -13.02 -16.74 -7.76
N SER A 122 -14.16 -16.02 -7.72
CA SER A 122 -14.31 -14.71 -8.38
C SER A 122 -13.45 -13.62 -7.73
N ALA A 123 -13.21 -13.68 -6.41
CA ALA A 123 -12.26 -12.77 -5.77
C ALA A 123 -10.86 -12.98 -6.32
N ILE A 124 -10.42 -14.24 -6.43
CA ILE A 124 -9.11 -14.59 -6.97
C ILE A 124 -8.99 -14.22 -8.45
N GLU A 125 -10.02 -14.44 -9.26
CA GLU A 125 -10.05 -13.98 -10.66
C GLU A 125 -9.91 -12.45 -10.75
N GLY A 126 -10.68 -11.71 -9.95
CA GLY A 126 -10.58 -10.26 -9.86
C GLY A 126 -9.16 -9.80 -9.50
N PHE A 127 -8.53 -10.44 -8.51
CA PHE A 127 -7.14 -10.12 -8.16
C PHE A 127 -6.14 -10.46 -9.27
N SER A 128 -6.36 -11.57 -9.98
CA SER A 128 -5.46 -12.05 -11.05
C SER A 128 -5.35 -11.08 -12.21
N GLY A 129 -6.41 -10.31 -12.48
CA GLY A 129 -6.38 -9.28 -13.52
C GLY A 129 -5.32 -8.20 -13.27
N ALA A 130 -4.90 -7.98 -12.02
CA ALA A 130 -3.87 -7.00 -11.66
C ALA A 130 -2.49 -7.30 -12.25
N PHE A 131 -2.23 -8.49 -12.79
CA PHE A 131 -0.97 -8.85 -13.44
C PHE A 131 -0.94 -8.51 -14.94
N GLY A 132 -2.07 -8.11 -15.52
CA GLY A 132 -2.23 -7.89 -16.96
C GLY A 132 -1.64 -6.59 -17.51
N TRP A 133 -1.25 -5.62 -16.67
CA TRP A 133 -0.81 -4.28 -17.12
C TRP A 133 0.49 -4.27 -17.93
N PHE A 134 1.22 -5.39 -18.00
CA PHE A 134 2.43 -5.53 -18.81
C PHE A 134 2.17 -5.80 -20.29
N GLN A 135 0.93 -6.12 -20.69
CA GLN A 135 0.59 -6.46 -22.07
C GLN A 135 0.42 -5.25 -22.99
N GLY A 136 0.43 -4.02 -22.48
CA GLY A 136 -0.20 -2.88 -23.17
C GLY A 136 0.47 -1.51 -23.06
N ASN A 137 1.80 -1.45 -22.89
CA ASN A 137 2.59 -0.20 -22.78
C ASN A 137 2.53 0.44 -21.36
N PRO A 138 3.63 0.40 -20.58
CA PRO A 138 3.62 0.63 -19.15
C PRO A 138 3.76 2.12 -18.81
N ASP A 139 2.66 2.88 -18.78
CA ASP A 139 2.65 4.10 -17.96
C ASP A 139 2.55 3.65 -16.49
N PRO A 140 3.55 3.92 -15.63
CA PRO A 140 3.50 3.53 -14.22
C PRO A 140 2.27 4.10 -13.49
N LYS A 141 1.71 5.24 -13.94
CA LYS A 141 0.46 5.80 -13.39
C LYS A 141 -0.77 5.01 -13.82
N ALA A 142 -0.79 4.52 -15.06
CA ALA A 142 -1.83 3.62 -15.54
C ALA A 142 -1.73 2.26 -14.84
N ALA A 143 -0.51 1.74 -14.65
CA ALA A 143 -0.27 0.51 -13.88
C ALA A 143 -0.78 0.62 -12.45
N LYS A 144 -0.54 1.74 -11.76
CA LYS A 144 -1.05 1.97 -10.41
C LYS A 144 -2.58 1.94 -10.34
N SER A 145 -3.24 2.67 -11.24
CA SER A 145 -4.71 2.75 -11.28
C SER A 145 -5.33 1.40 -11.66
N PHE A 146 -4.71 0.70 -12.60
CA PHE A 146 -5.09 -0.64 -13.04
C PHE A 146 -4.96 -1.66 -11.91
N VAL A 147 -3.84 -1.67 -11.19
CA VAL A 147 -3.64 -2.56 -10.03
C VAL A 147 -4.67 -2.26 -8.93
N ILE A 148 -5.01 -0.99 -8.67
CA ILE A 148 -6.07 -0.62 -7.72
C ILE A 148 -7.44 -1.12 -8.19
N GLU A 149 -7.78 -0.97 -9.47
CA GLU A 149 -9.06 -1.40 -10.03
C GLU A 149 -9.27 -2.90 -9.81
N PHE A 150 -8.27 -3.73 -10.16
CA PHE A 150 -8.35 -5.17 -9.98
C PHE A 150 -8.27 -5.60 -8.50
N LYS A 151 -7.58 -4.83 -7.65
CA LYS A 151 -7.67 -5.02 -6.19
C LYS A 151 -9.11 -4.83 -5.72
N ASN A 152 -9.76 -3.74 -6.13
CA ASN A 152 -11.14 -3.44 -5.74
C ASN A 152 -12.13 -4.46 -6.30
N SER A 153 -11.90 -4.94 -7.53
CA SER A 153 -12.68 -6.00 -8.16
C SER A 153 -12.63 -7.30 -7.35
N GLY A 154 -11.43 -7.78 -6.98
CA GLY A 154 -11.33 -8.98 -6.14
C GLY A 154 -11.91 -8.76 -4.74
N MET A 155 -11.71 -7.58 -4.14
CA MET A 155 -12.24 -7.24 -2.83
C MET A 155 -13.78 -7.22 -2.79
N TYR A 156 -14.44 -6.87 -3.88
CA TYR A 156 -15.90 -6.91 -3.98
C TYR A 156 -16.44 -8.32 -3.70
N PHE A 157 -15.83 -9.35 -4.27
CA PHE A 157 -16.23 -10.74 -4.03
C PHE A 157 -15.70 -11.28 -2.71
N TRP A 158 -14.47 -10.88 -2.33
CA TRP A 158 -13.86 -11.29 -1.07
C TRP A 158 -14.73 -10.93 0.15
N ASN A 159 -15.29 -9.71 0.16
CA ASN A 159 -16.16 -9.23 1.24
C ASN A 159 -17.51 -9.98 1.31
N ARG A 160 -17.84 -10.81 0.31
CA ARG A 160 -19.04 -11.64 0.25
C ARG A 160 -18.76 -13.11 0.56
N ILE A 161 -17.52 -13.48 0.86
CA ILE A 161 -17.22 -14.79 1.44
C ILE A 161 -17.90 -14.84 2.81
N ARG A 162 -18.69 -15.89 3.08
CA ARG A 162 -19.44 -16.05 4.34
C ARG A 162 -18.50 -16.45 5.49
N ILE A 163 -17.57 -15.56 5.85
CA ILE A 163 -16.56 -15.77 6.88
C ILE A 163 -17.19 -16.04 8.26
N ASN A 164 -18.42 -15.55 8.48
CA ASN A 164 -19.15 -15.77 9.73
C ASN A 164 -19.60 -17.23 9.93
N ASP A 165 -19.69 -18.01 8.86
CA ASP A 165 -20.08 -19.43 8.90
C ASP A 165 -18.88 -20.34 9.18
N LEU A 166 -17.66 -19.77 9.23
CA LEU A 166 -16.41 -20.48 9.49
C LEU A 166 -16.09 -20.53 10.99
N ASP A 167 -15.33 -21.54 11.41
CA ASP A 167 -14.77 -21.58 12.78
C ASP A 167 -13.61 -20.57 12.95
N GLU A 168 -13.18 -20.32 14.19
CA GLU A 168 -12.13 -19.32 14.45
C GLU A 168 -10.77 -19.66 13.80
N ASN A 169 -10.43 -20.95 13.66
CA ASN A 169 -9.19 -21.34 12.99
C ASN A 169 -9.26 -21.07 11.49
N GLN A 170 -10.38 -21.41 10.87
CA GLN A 170 -10.66 -21.14 9.45
C GLN A 170 -10.69 -19.62 9.17
N LYS A 171 -11.26 -18.81 10.07
CA LYS A 171 -11.19 -17.35 9.97
C LYS A 171 -9.77 -16.83 10.01
N ILE A 172 -8.92 -17.37 10.90
CA ILE A 172 -7.50 -17.03 10.97
C ILE A 172 -6.79 -17.36 9.65
N GLU A 173 -7.08 -18.52 9.05
CA GLU A 173 -6.52 -18.90 7.75
C GLU A 173 -6.95 -17.95 6.62
N ILE A 174 -8.24 -17.58 6.55
CA ILE A 174 -8.72 -16.57 5.58
C ILE A 174 -8.02 -15.23 5.77
N ARG A 175 -7.83 -14.77 7.01
CA ARG A 175 -7.13 -13.50 7.30
C ARG A 175 -5.67 -13.56 6.82
N LYS A 176 -4.95 -14.66 7.07
CA LYS A 176 -3.57 -14.84 6.58
C LYS A 176 -3.49 -14.76 5.06
N ILE A 177 -4.44 -15.38 4.36
CA ILE A 177 -4.49 -15.32 2.88
C ILE A 177 -4.71 -13.90 2.40
N LYS A 178 -5.64 -13.16 3.03
CA LYS A 178 -5.86 -11.75 2.71
C LYS A 178 -4.60 -10.92 2.91
N GLU A 179 -3.87 -11.14 4.00
CA GLU A 179 -2.62 -10.46 4.29
C GLU A 179 -1.55 -10.74 3.23
N GLU A 180 -1.43 -11.98 2.76
CA GLU A 180 -0.53 -12.35 1.66
C GLU A 180 -0.94 -11.70 0.33
N ILE A 181 -2.23 -11.69 0.00
CA ILE A 181 -2.74 -10.96 -1.18
C ILE A 181 -2.38 -9.47 -1.05
N ASP A 182 -2.61 -8.86 0.11
CA ASP A 182 -2.26 -7.46 0.35
C ASP A 182 -0.76 -7.18 0.20
N LYS A 183 0.12 -8.13 0.57
CA LYS A 183 1.57 -8.03 0.33
C LYS A 183 1.89 -8.02 -1.17
N ILE A 184 1.29 -8.92 -1.95
CA ILE A 184 1.46 -8.96 -3.41
C ILE A 184 1.03 -7.63 -4.05
N PHE A 185 -0.14 -7.12 -3.66
CA PHE A 185 -0.62 -5.84 -4.19
C PHE A 185 0.29 -4.67 -3.78
N ARG A 186 0.85 -4.66 -2.57
CA ARG A 186 1.86 -3.66 -2.17
C ARG A 186 3.09 -3.73 -3.10
N GLN A 187 3.60 -4.92 -3.37
CA GLN A 187 4.75 -5.11 -4.27
C GLN A 187 4.45 -4.62 -5.70
N LEU A 188 3.30 -5.01 -6.28
CA LEU A 188 2.89 -4.54 -7.60
C LEU A 188 2.79 -3.01 -7.66
N MET A 189 2.27 -2.40 -6.58
CA MET A 189 2.14 -0.95 -6.45
C MET A 189 3.49 -0.25 -6.27
N GLU A 190 4.42 -0.84 -5.52
CA GLU A 190 5.80 -0.36 -5.38
C GLU A 190 6.52 -0.38 -6.73
N TYR A 191 6.42 -1.48 -7.50
CA TYR A 191 6.96 -1.54 -8.87
C TYR A 191 6.34 -0.48 -9.80
N SER A 192 5.05 -0.15 -9.63
CA SER A 192 4.39 0.94 -10.36
C SER A 192 4.77 2.35 -9.87
N SER A 193 5.43 2.47 -8.72
CA SER A 193 5.74 3.75 -8.06
C SER A 193 7.24 4.05 -7.98
N SER A 194 8.13 3.05 -8.10
CA SER A 194 9.57 3.20 -7.85
C SER A 194 10.41 3.31 -9.12
N GLU A 195 11.31 4.28 -9.08
CA GLU A 195 12.57 4.45 -9.81
C GLU A 195 13.56 3.27 -9.60
N ASN A 196 13.13 2.02 -9.77
CA ASN A 196 14.04 0.85 -9.74
C ASN A 196 14.64 0.58 -11.13
N GLN A 197 15.38 1.57 -11.65
CA GLN A 197 16.48 1.31 -12.57
C GLN A 197 17.77 1.27 -11.72
N PRO A 198 18.54 0.17 -11.71
CA PRO A 198 19.92 0.25 -11.25
C PRO A 198 20.68 1.21 -12.18
N ALA A 199 21.51 2.05 -11.57
CA ALA A 199 22.18 3.18 -12.19
C ALA A 199 22.80 2.86 -13.56
N SER A 200 22.28 3.50 -14.61
CA SER A 200 23.06 3.71 -15.83
C SER A 200 23.55 5.15 -15.84
N ASN A 201 24.87 5.32 -15.86
CA ASN A 201 25.52 6.58 -16.19
C ASN A 201 25.00 7.10 -17.52
N GLU A 202 24.08 8.08 -17.52
CA GLU A 202 23.93 9.02 -18.63
C GLU A 202 23.59 10.42 -18.09
N GLU A 203 24.26 11.40 -18.66
CA GLU A 203 24.17 12.85 -18.41
C GLU A 203 22.75 13.43 -18.49
N PRO A 204 22.50 14.60 -17.87
CA PRO A 204 21.15 15.12 -17.63
C PRO A 204 20.42 15.43 -18.94
N LYS A 205 19.42 14.60 -19.28
CA LYS A 205 18.47 14.90 -20.36
C LYS A 205 17.25 15.63 -19.83
N ALA A 206 16.95 16.75 -20.49
CA ALA A 206 15.89 17.70 -20.21
C ALA A 206 14.49 17.06 -20.06
N PRO A 207 13.60 17.64 -19.23
CA PRO A 207 12.29 17.08 -18.93
C PRO A 207 11.39 17.12 -20.17
N LYS A 208 10.90 15.96 -20.63
CA LYS A 208 9.89 15.88 -21.71
C LYS A 208 8.51 15.53 -21.18
N LYS A 209 7.54 16.26 -21.73
CA LYS A 209 6.14 16.44 -21.35
C LYS A 209 5.37 15.14 -21.07
N VAL A 210 4.74 15.10 -19.90
CA VAL A 210 3.58 14.26 -19.57
C VAL A 210 2.45 14.60 -20.55
N VAL A 211 1.86 13.60 -21.20
CA VAL A 211 0.60 13.79 -21.96
C VAL A 211 -0.44 14.30 -20.98
N GLU A 212 -0.82 15.55 -21.21
CA GLU A 212 -1.54 16.41 -20.28
C GLU A 212 -3.03 16.21 -20.53
N LYS A 213 -3.70 15.42 -19.68
CA LYS A 213 -5.17 15.41 -19.64
C LYS A 213 -5.66 16.84 -19.44
N GLU A 214 -6.71 17.21 -20.18
CA GLU A 214 -7.23 18.57 -20.11
C GLU A 214 -7.70 18.90 -18.68
N PRO A 215 -7.43 20.12 -18.19
CA PRO A 215 -7.92 20.57 -16.90
C PRO A 215 -9.46 20.52 -16.86
N VAL A 216 -10.02 19.80 -15.90
CA VAL A 216 -11.46 19.77 -15.66
C VAL A 216 -11.78 20.72 -14.53
N LYS A 217 -12.76 21.60 -14.75
CA LYS A 217 -13.39 22.41 -13.70
C LYS A 217 -14.89 22.39 -13.93
N LYS A 218 -15.61 21.62 -13.13
CA LYS A 218 -17.07 21.46 -13.29
C LYS A 218 -17.80 21.45 -11.96
N LEU A 219 -19.02 21.98 -11.96
CA LEU A 219 -19.97 21.90 -10.87
C LEU A 219 -21.07 20.91 -11.25
N GLU A 220 -21.18 19.82 -10.48
CA GLU A 220 -22.25 18.83 -10.63
C GLU A 220 -23.08 18.82 -9.34
N GLY A 221 -24.31 19.36 -9.42
CA GLY A 221 -25.12 19.61 -8.25
C GLY A 221 -24.44 20.60 -7.30
N LYS A 222 -23.97 20.12 -6.15
CA LYS A 222 -23.23 20.90 -5.14
C LYS A 222 -21.75 20.51 -5.04
N LYS A 223 -21.23 19.71 -5.98
CA LYS A 223 -19.85 19.22 -5.97
C LYS A 223 -19.04 19.89 -7.08
N TRP A 224 -18.05 20.68 -6.69
CA TRP A 224 -16.99 21.12 -7.57
C TRP A 224 -15.96 20.00 -7.76
N THR A 225 -15.62 19.72 -9.01
CA THR A 225 -14.50 18.85 -9.38
C THR A 225 -13.46 19.67 -10.12
N ILE A 226 -12.24 19.70 -9.59
CA ILE A 226 -11.06 20.28 -10.21
C ILE A 226 -10.08 19.14 -10.46
N GLU A 227 -9.84 18.80 -11.71
CA GLU A 227 -8.96 17.69 -12.09
C GLU A 227 -7.86 18.16 -13.02
N ASN A 228 -6.64 17.63 -12.86
CA ASN A 228 -5.50 17.90 -13.73
C ASN A 228 -5.18 19.41 -13.87
N ALA A 229 -5.57 20.23 -12.90
CA ALA A 229 -5.31 21.66 -12.91
C ALA A 229 -3.82 21.95 -12.72
N LYS A 230 -3.33 23.03 -13.33
CA LYS A 230 -1.90 23.36 -13.42
C LYS A 230 -1.53 24.71 -12.83
N GLY A 231 -2.27 25.09 -11.79
CA GLY A 231 -2.08 26.31 -11.05
C GLY A 231 -2.84 27.51 -11.62
N ASN A 232 -2.76 28.62 -10.89
CA ASN A 232 -3.34 29.93 -11.21
C ASN A 232 -4.84 29.92 -11.53
N TRP A 233 -5.58 28.96 -10.95
CA TRP A 233 -7.04 28.94 -11.07
C TRP A 233 -7.68 29.60 -9.86
N GLU A 234 -8.85 30.19 -10.08
CA GLU A 234 -9.70 30.72 -9.03
C GLU A 234 -11.06 30.02 -9.08
N LEU A 235 -11.63 29.73 -7.91
CA LEU A 235 -12.96 29.17 -7.75
C LEU A 235 -13.74 30.01 -6.75
N GLN A 236 -14.96 30.41 -7.12
CA GLN A 236 -15.94 31.02 -6.21
C GLN A 236 -16.90 29.93 -5.74
N VAL A 237 -17.15 29.85 -4.43
CA VAL A 237 -17.96 28.78 -3.84
C VAL A 237 -19.01 29.30 -2.86
N GLU A 238 -20.07 28.51 -2.71
CA GLU A 238 -21.14 28.73 -1.74
C GLU A 238 -21.04 27.74 -0.56
N MET A 239 -21.66 28.11 0.56
CA MET A 239 -21.50 27.42 1.86
C MET A 239 -21.94 25.96 1.85
N ASP A 240 -22.87 25.58 0.98
CA ASP A 240 -23.38 24.21 0.87
C ASP A 240 -22.63 23.36 -0.17
N GLN A 241 -21.66 23.95 -0.87
CA GLN A 241 -20.88 23.29 -1.92
C GLN A 241 -19.68 22.55 -1.34
N ARG A 242 -19.32 21.43 -1.95
CA ARG A 242 -18.14 20.61 -1.61
C ARG A 242 -17.16 20.63 -2.77
N ILE A 243 -15.87 20.62 -2.47
CA ILE A 243 -14.81 20.74 -3.47
C ILE A 243 -14.00 19.45 -3.48
N HIS A 244 -13.74 18.90 -4.66
CA HIS A 244 -12.86 17.76 -4.85
C HIS A 244 -11.78 18.11 -5.87
N ILE A 245 -10.54 18.21 -5.41
CA ILE A 245 -9.36 18.54 -6.21
C ILE A 245 -8.56 17.26 -6.40
N ILE A 246 -8.31 16.86 -7.65
CA ILE A 246 -7.67 15.58 -7.97
C ILE A 246 -6.53 15.80 -8.96
N SER A 247 -5.42 15.09 -8.77
CA SER A 247 -4.30 15.02 -9.74
C SER A 247 -3.79 16.39 -10.21
N SER A 248 -3.88 17.40 -9.36
CA SER A 248 -3.56 18.78 -9.70
C SER A 248 -2.17 19.19 -9.19
N THR A 249 -1.61 20.22 -9.80
CA THR A 249 -0.28 20.79 -9.52
C THR A 249 -0.35 22.32 -9.57
N GLY A 250 0.61 23.04 -8.98
CA GLY A 250 0.62 24.50 -8.98
C GLY A 250 -0.26 25.10 -7.86
N GLY A 251 -0.80 26.30 -8.04
CA GLY A 251 -1.58 27.03 -7.03
C GLY A 251 -3.08 27.20 -7.36
N GLY A 252 -3.97 27.17 -6.38
CA GLY A 252 -5.39 27.50 -6.57
C GLY A 252 -5.92 28.43 -5.48
N SER A 253 -6.86 29.32 -5.83
CA SER A 253 -7.56 30.17 -4.86
C SER A 253 -9.04 29.85 -4.83
N ILE A 254 -9.58 29.60 -3.64
CA ILE A 254 -10.98 29.28 -3.40
C ILE A 254 -11.58 30.39 -2.56
N LYS A 255 -12.36 31.25 -3.19
CA LYS A 255 -12.99 32.39 -2.52
C LYS A 255 -14.41 32.04 -2.09
N GLY A 256 -14.75 32.45 -0.87
CA GLY A 256 -16.00 32.09 -0.20
C GLY A 256 -15.83 30.95 0.81
N LYS A 257 -16.93 30.66 1.49
CA LYS A 257 -17.01 29.58 2.48
C LYS A 257 -17.62 28.36 1.81
N CYS A 258 -16.98 27.18 1.90
CA CYS A 258 -17.54 25.92 1.40
C CYS A 258 -17.89 24.97 2.55
N ASN A 259 -18.62 23.90 2.24
CA ASN A 259 -18.94 22.85 3.20
C ASN A 259 -17.71 22.03 3.56
N SER A 260 -17.03 21.46 2.55
CA SER A 260 -15.83 20.63 2.70
C SER A 260 -14.94 20.72 1.47
N ILE A 261 -13.66 20.38 1.64
CA ILE A 261 -12.69 20.24 0.57
C ILE A 261 -11.92 18.93 0.74
N SER A 262 -11.76 18.20 -0.36
CA SER A 262 -10.91 17.01 -0.43
C SER A 262 -9.87 17.20 -1.53
N VAL A 263 -8.60 17.07 -1.19
CA VAL A 263 -7.44 17.19 -2.07
C VAL A 263 -6.82 15.80 -2.19
N ASP A 264 -6.96 15.18 -3.36
CA ASP A 264 -6.54 13.80 -3.62
C ASP A 264 -5.47 13.76 -4.70
N SER A 265 -4.40 12.99 -4.47
CA SER A 265 -3.41 12.64 -5.49
C SER A 265 -2.72 13.86 -6.14
N CYS A 266 -2.72 14.99 -5.45
CA CYS A 266 -2.07 16.22 -5.88
C CYS A 266 -0.59 16.23 -5.49
N LYS A 267 0.27 16.80 -6.35
CA LYS A 267 1.72 16.87 -6.14
C LYS A 267 2.23 18.28 -6.38
N LYS A 268 3.08 18.82 -5.50
CA LYS A 268 3.56 20.21 -5.60
C LYS A 268 2.38 21.17 -5.81
N PHE A 269 1.37 21.03 -4.96
CA PHE A 269 0.10 21.69 -5.12
C PHE A 269 -0.19 22.56 -3.90
N ASN A 270 -0.52 23.82 -4.14
CA ASN A 270 -0.83 24.78 -3.12
C ASN A 270 -2.26 25.28 -3.31
N PHE A 271 -2.99 25.48 -2.22
CA PHE A 271 -4.30 26.10 -2.28
C PHE A 271 -4.52 27.04 -1.11
N GLU A 272 -5.28 28.09 -1.35
CA GLU A 272 -5.82 28.96 -0.32
C GLU A 272 -7.35 28.94 -0.37
N LEU A 273 -8.00 28.98 0.79
CA LEU A 273 -9.45 29.08 0.92
C LEU A 273 -9.87 30.03 2.03
N ASP A 274 -11.01 30.70 1.89
CA ASP A 274 -11.45 31.66 2.92
C ASP A 274 -11.96 30.96 4.19
N SER A 275 -12.87 29.98 4.07
CA SER A 275 -13.40 29.21 5.20
C SER A 275 -13.98 27.86 4.78
N VAL A 276 -13.98 26.91 5.72
CA VAL A 276 -14.68 25.63 5.57
C VAL A 276 -15.64 25.40 6.73
N VAL A 277 -16.80 24.79 6.47
CA VAL A 277 -17.80 24.48 7.51
C VAL A 277 -17.39 23.25 8.30
N SER A 278 -16.89 22.21 7.63
CA SER A 278 -16.58 20.91 8.22
C SER A 278 -15.08 20.64 8.30
N GLN A 279 -14.46 20.30 7.17
CA GLN A 279 -13.10 19.77 7.16
C GLN A 279 -12.37 20.00 5.84
N VAL A 280 -11.05 19.94 5.94
CA VAL A 280 -10.12 19.78 4.81
C VAL A 280 -9.52 18.38 4.87
N GLU A 281 -9.59 17.63 3.77
CA GLU A 281 -8.94 16.33 3.64
C GLU A 281 -7.79 16.40 2.62
N ILE A 282 -6.61 15.91 3.00
CA ILE A 282 -5.43 15.80 2.15
C ILE A 282 -5.06 14.31 2.06
N ILE A 283 -5.26 13.72 0.89
CA ILE A 283 -5.24 12.26 0.68
C ILE A 283 -4.30 11.94 -0.48
N ASN A 284 -3.41 10.95 -0.30
CA ASN A 284 -2.46 10.50 -1.34
C ASN A 284 -1.59 11.62 -1.96
N CYS A 285 -1.31 12.68 -1.20
CA CYS A 285 -0.66 13.88 -1.69
C CYS A 285 0.83 13.92 -1.37
N SER A 286 1.60 14.69 -2.16
CA SER A 286 2.98 15.00 -1.81
C SER A 286 3.36 16.45 -2.11
N LYS A 287 4.04 17.10 -1.16
CA LYS A 287 4.44 18.52 -1.26
C LYS A 287 3.23 19.42 -1.44
N VAL A 288 2.32 19.40 -0.46
CA VAL A 288 1.07 20.16 -0.51
C VAL A 288 1.06 21.26 0.54
N GLY A 289 0.79 22.49 0.09
CA GLY A 289 0.52 23.64 0.95
C GLY A 289 -0.97 23.99 0.96
N GLY A 290 -1.62 23.96 2.12
CA GLY A 290 -3.01 24.42 2.24
C GLY A 290 -3.11 25.60 3.17
N GLN A 291 -3.85 26.65 2.83
CA GLN A 291 -4.10 27.78 3.73
C GLN A 291 -5.59 28.04 3.90
N VAL A 292 -6.04 28.17 5.14
CA VAL A 292 -7.39 28.64 5.47
C VAL A 292 -7.32 30.00 6.15
N LYS A 293 -7.85 31.03 5.48
CA LYS A 293 -7.73 32.43 5.91
C LYS A 293 -8.58 32.77 7.14
N ASN A 294 -9.68 32.06 7.36
CA ASN A 294 -10.51 32.23 8.55
C ASN A 294 -10.65 30.88 9.29
N ILE A 295 -11.83 30.23 9.24
CA ILE A 295 -12.16 29.08 10.09
C ILE A 295 -11.96 27.75 9.34
N CYS A 296 -11.21 26.85 9.97
CA CYS A 296 -11.05 25.43 9.65
C CYS A 296 -11.23 24.59 10.92
N PRO A 297 -12.33 23.83 11.08
CA PRO A 297 -12.56 23.02 12.27
C PRO A 297 -11.71 21.75 12.32
N CYS A 298 -11.47 21.10 11.18
CA CYS A 298 -10.79 19.82 11.12
C CYS A 298 -9.90 19.70 9.87
N LEU A 299 -8.72 19.14 10.06
CA LEU A 299 -7.78 18.73 9.01
C LEU A 299 -7.58 17.22 9.09
N THR A 300 -7.79 16.52 7.97
CA THR A 300 -7.42 15.11 7.83
C THR A 300 -6.23 14.99 6.88
N ILE A 301 -5.19 14.26 7.29
CA ILE A 301 -4.04 13.90 6.45
C ILE A 301 -3.97 12.37 6.37
N ASP A 302 -4.25 11.80 5.19
CA ASP A 302 -4.11 10.36 4.93
C ASP A 302 -3.13 10.06 3.79
N SER A 303 -2.22 9.11 4.01
CA SER A 303 -1.29 8.61 2.99
C SER A 303 -0.51 9.72 2.26
N SER A 304 -0.14 10.78 2.98
CA SER A 304 0.42 11.99 2.38
C SER A 304 1.77 12.35 3.00
N SER A 305 2.59 13.10 2.27
CA SER A 305 3.95 13.49 2.70
C SER A 305 4.25 14.94 2.38
N ASP A 306 5.05 15.62 3.21
CA ASP A 306 5.44 17.02 3.02
C ASP A 306 4.19 17.92 2.89
N VAL A 307 3.36 17.91 3.93
CA VAL A 307 2.13 18.71 4.01
C VAL A 307 2.37 19.90 4.93
N LYS A 308 2.18 21.11 4.43
CA LYS A 308 2.22 22.35 5.22
C LYS A 308 0.83 22.97 5.25
N PHE A 309 0.17 22.93 6.40
CA PHE A 309 -1.20 23.43 6.51
C PHE A 309 -1.28 24.66 7.41
N TYR A 310 -1.59 25.80 6.81
CA TYR A 310 -1.65 27.11 7.43
C TYR A 310 -3.08 27.44 7.85
N VAL A 311 -3.25 27.83 9.11
CA VAL A 311 -4.56 28.22 9.65
C VAL A 311 -4.47 29.55 10.35
N SER A 312 -5.53 30.35 10.22
CA SER A 312 -5.61 31.64 10.91
C SER A 312 -5.77 31.49 12.42
N LYS A 313 -5.55 32.60 13.14
CA LYS A 313 -5.84 32.74 14.57
C LYS A 313 -7.28 32.41 14.96
N GLN A 314 -8.21 32.32 14.02
CA GLN A 314 -9.62 31.97 14.30
C GLN A 314 -9.82 30.45 14.44
N SER A 315 -8.87 29.63 13.97
CA SER A 315 -8.94 28.16 13.99
C SER A 315 -8.14 27.54 15.14
N LYS A 316 -8.07 28.19 16.31
CA LYS A 316 -7.21 27.76 17.44
C LYS A 316 -7.51 26.35 17.98
N ASN A 317 -8.73 25.87 17.76
CA ASN A 317 -9.19 24.57 18.23
C ASN A 317 -9.33 23.57 17.08
N ILE A 318 -8.51 23.71 16.03
CA ILE A 318 -8.53 22.78 14.91
C ILE A 318 -8.18 21.37 15.39
N GLU A 319 -8.99 20.39 14.97
CA GLU A 319 -8.69 18.98 15.15
C GLU A 319 -7.87 18.48 13.96
N VAL A 320 -6.81 17.71 14.24
CA VAL A 320 -5.98 17.12 13.18
C VAL A 320 -6.04 15.60 13.28
N VAL A 321 -6.60 14.96 12.26
CA VAL A 321 -6.70 13.52 12.12
C VAL A 321 -5.63 13.03 11.14
N VAL A 322 -4.79 12.11 11.58
CA VAL A 322 -3.64 11.65 10.79
C VAL A 322 -3.63 10.15 10.61
N SER A 323 -3.31 9.72 9.39
CA SER A 323 -3.10 8.32 9.02
C SER A 323 -1.98 8.26 7.98
N ARG A 324 -0.85 7.60 8.29
CA ARG A 324 0.28 7.46 7.36
C ARG A 324 0.74 8.81 6.77
N ALA A 325 0.86 9.83 7.63
CA ALA A 325 1.45 11.12 7.29
C ALA A 325 2.97 11.08 7.51
N LYS A 326 3.73 11.81 6.70
CA LYS A 326 5.20 12.00 6.84
C LYS A 326 5.56 13.46 6.62
N ASP A 327 6.58 13.97 7.31
CA ASP A 327 7.09 15.33 7.14
C ASP A 327 5.99 16.41 7.10
N SER A 328 4.93 16.23 7.90
CA SER A 328 3.74 17.08 7.87
C SER A 328 3.74 18.05 9.05
N MET A 329 3.26 19.27 8.83
CA MET A 329 3.25 20.33 9.83
C MET A 329 1.95 21.14 9.76
N LEU A 330 1.44 21.51 10.93
CA LEU A 330 0.40 22.51 11.11
C LEU A 330 1.06 23.84 11.44
N LEU A 331 0.72 24.91 10.72
CA LEU A 331 1.22 26.25 10.92
C LEU A 331 0.07 27.13 11.40
N ILE A 332 0.17 27.62 12.64
CA ILE A 332 -0.87 28.45 13.25
C ILE A 332 -0.40 29.90 13.23
N GLU A 333 -1.23 30.77 12.67
CA GLU A 333 -0.94 32.20 12.61
C GLU A 333 -0.82 32.80 14.03
N GLU A 334 0.29 33.49 14.27
CA GLU A 334 0.56 34.34 15.43
C GLU A 334 0.73 35.80 14.98
N LYS A 335 1.10 36.74 15.86
CA LYS A 335 1.01 38.19 15.60
C LYS A 335 1.58 38.58 14.22
N ASP A 336 2.83 38.22 13.96
CA ASP A 336 3.57 38.62 12.74
C ASP A 336 4.19 37.41 11.98
N ASP A 337 3.95 36.17 12.44
CA ASP A 337 4.52 34.96 11.87
C ASP A 337 3.62 33.74 12.11
N PHE A 338 3.99 32.56 11.59
CA PHE A 338 3.33 31.28 11.85
C PHE A 338 4.17 30.41 12.78
N ALA A 339 3.57 29.96 13.88
CA ALA A 339 4.17 28.95 14.72
C ALA A 339 4.04 27.56 14.07
N GLU A 340 5.17 26.87 13.91
CA GLU A 340 5.24 25.54 13.30
C GLU A 340 5.02 24.45 14.36
N TYR A 341 4.04 23.57 14.09
CA TYR A 341 3.74 22.40 14.91
C TYR A 341 3.90 21.14 14.04
N PRO A 342 5.04 20.44 14.13
CA PRO A 342 5.24 19.18 13.44
C PRO A 342 4.20 18.14 13.87
N ILE A 343 3.65 17.41 12.91
CA ILE A 343 2.73 16.31 13.17
C ILE A 343 3.54 15.06 13.53
N PRO A 344 3.32 14.43 14.70
CA PRO A 344 4.06 13.23 15.07
C PRO A 344 3.83 12.07 14.10
N GLU A 345 4.91 11.43 13.68
CA GLU A 345 4.89 10.30 12.75
C GLU A 345 5.28 8.97 13.37
N GLN A 346 5.92 8.99 14.55
CA GLN A 346 6.38 7.80 15.27
C GLN A 346 5.68 7.68 16.62
N PHE A 347 5.22 6.46 16.93
CA PHE A 347 4.51 6.15 18.17
C PHE A 347 5.15 4.96 18.88
N LYS A 348 5.43 5.13 20.16
CA LYS A 348 5.84 4.06 21.07
C LYS A 348 4.61 3.46 21.71
N ILE A 349 4.44 2.15 21.53
CA ILE A 349 3.31 1.40 22.07
C ILE A 349 3.84 0.44 23.14
N LYS A 350 3.27 0.51 24.35
CA LYS A 350 3.54 -0.42 25.45
C LYS A 350 2.28 -1.19 25.80
N TYR A 351 2.41 -2.48 26.06
CA TYR A 351 1.32 -3.31 26.57
C TYR A 351 1.52 -3.56 28.07
N GLU A 352 0.68 -2.95 28.90
CA GLU A 352 0.71 -3.08 30.36
C GLU A 352 -0.72 -3.15 30.91
N ASN A 353 -0.96 -3.94 31.94
CA ASN A 353 -2.28 -4.06 32.60
C ASN A 353 -3.44 -4.35 31.63
N LYS A 354 -3.21 -5.18 30.61
CA LYS A 354 -4.18 -5.51 29.54
C LYS A 354 -4.67 -4.29 28.74
N LYS A 355 -3.88 -3.22 28.69
CA LYS A 355 -4.16 -2.00 27.92
C LYS A 355 -2.94 -1.62 27.09
N LEU A 356 -3.19 -0.90 25.99
CA LEU A 356 -2.15 -0.28 25.18
C LEU A 356 -1.94 1.16 25.68
N ASP A 357 -0.72 1.47 26.12
CA ASP A 357 -0.25 2.83 26.36
C ASP A 357 0.47 3.30 25.09
N VAL A 358 -0.05 4.34 24.45
CA VAL A 358 0.48 4.88 23.19
C VAL A 358 1.00 6.28 23.44
N LYS A 359 2.29 6.51 23.14
CA LYS A 359 2.93 7.81 23.24
C LYS A 359 3.55 8.16 21.90
N HIS A 360 3.44 9.42 21.48
CA HIS A 360 4.24 9.87 20.35
C HIS A 360 5.72 9.95 20.76
N VAL A 361 6.60 9.80 19.78
CA VAL A 361 8.04 9.97 19.96
C VAL A 361 8.37 11.40 19.59
N ASP A 362 8.90 12.15 20.54
CA ASP A 362 9.48 13.47 20.26
C ASP A 362 10.78 13.28 19.49
N HIS A 363 10.88 13.91 18.32
CA HIS A 363 12.14 14.06 17.61
C HIS A 363 12.85 15.27 18.23
N ILE A 364 13.99 15.02 18.90
CA ILE A 364 14.85 16.04 19.53
C ILE A 364 15.41 16.99 18.48
#